data_AF-A0A6P4I965-F1
#
_entry.id   AF-A0A6P4I965-F1
#
_cell.length_a   1.000
_cell.length_b   1.000
_cell.length_c   1.000
_cell.angle_alpha   90.00
_cell.angle_beta   90.00
_cell.angle_gamma   90.00
#
_symmetry.space_group_name_H-M   'P 1'
#
loop_
_entity.id
_entity.type
_entity.pdbx_description
1 polymer ?
#
loop_
_entity_poly.entity_id
_entity_poly.type
_entity_poly.pdbx_seq_one_letter_code
_entity_poly.pdbx_strand_id
1 'polypeptide(L)'
;MARTLQLIRCDIQLCLAMFIVFVKAERSIKFIAGESRFKREYFKNFTFTIRDDQIFLDMYLRKPLVKGWRARLDFRLHVGNSKTFQSLFSTNIDVWFPHIC
;
A
#
# COMPACT_ATOMS: atom_id res chain seq x y z
N MET A 1 -38.69 -7.42 -38.05
CA MET A 1 -38.60 -7.98 -36.68
C MET A 1 -37.32 -8.79 -36.44
N ALA A 2 -37.02 -9.82 -37.24
CA ALA A 2 -35.87 -10.70 -36.97
C ALA A 2 -34.49 -9.99 -36.93
N ARG A 3 -34.22 -9.06 -37.84
CA ARG A 3 -32.94 -8.30 -37.88
C ARG A 3 -32.74 -7.40 -36.64
N THR A 4 -33.81 -6.74 -36.21
CA THR A 4 -33.80 -5.87 -35.02
C THR A 4 -33.55 -6.67 -33.74
N LEU A 5 -34.14 -7.87 -33.65
CA LEU A 5 -33.92 -8.78 -32.52
C LEU A 5 -32.47 -9.30 -32.46
N GLN A 6 -31.84 -9.54 -33.61
CA GLN A 6 -30.44 -9.94 -33.68
C GLN A 6 -29.47 -8.84 -33.27
N LEU A 7 -29.74 -7.59 -33.66
CA LEU A 7 -28.95 -6.43 -33.24
C LEU A 7 -28.98 -6.25 -31.72
N ILE A 8 -30.17 -6.25 -31.12
CA ILE A 8 -30.34 -6.12 -29.66
C ILE A 8 -29.62 -7.25 -28.92
N ARG A 9 -29.67 -8.49 -29.44
CA ARG A 9 -28.94 -9.62 -28.86
C ARG A 9 -27.42 -9.42 -28.92
N CYS A 10 -26.91 -8.88 -30.01
CA CYS A 10 -25.48 -8.61 -30.18
C CYS A 10 -25.00 -7.53 -29.18
N ASP A 11 -25.77 -6.46 -29.03
CA ASP A 11 -25.46 -5.37 -28.09
C ASP A 11 -25.45 -5.86 -26.64
N ILE A 12 -26.43 -6.68 -26.26
CA ILE A 12 -26.47 -7.28 -24.91
C ILE A 12 -25.25 -8.18 -24.67
N GLN A 13 -24.86 -8.99 -25.65
CA GLN A 13 -23.67 -9.85 -25.54
C GLN A 13 -22.38 -9.03 -25.44
N LEU A 14 -22.27 -7.94 -26.19
CA LEU A 14 -21.13 -7.04 -26.15
C LEU A 14 -21.01 -6.33 -24.80
N CYS A 15 -22.13 -5.82 -24.27
CA CYS A 15 -22.20 -5.21 -22.94
C CYS A 15 -21.83 -6.20 -21.84
N LEU A 16 -22.34 -7.43 -21.90
CA LEU A 16 -21.98 -8.51 -20.97
C LEU A 16 -20.49 -8.85 -21.03
N ALA A 17 -19.93 -8.97 -22.24
CA ALA A 17 -18.51 -9.25 -22.42
C ALA A 17 -17.63 -8.13 -21.84
N MET A 18 -17.98 -6.86 -22.09
CA MET A 18 -17.27 -5.73 -21.49
C MET A 18 -17.37 -5.71 -19.96
N PHE A 19 -18.55 -6.02 -19.40
CA PHE A 19 -18.75 -6.07 -17.96
C PHE A 19 -17.90 -7.17 -17.30
N ILE A 20 -17.86 -8.36 -17.91
CA ILE A 20 -17.03 -9.47 -17.43
C ILE A 20 -15.54 -9.12 -17.48
N VAL A 21 -15.06 -8.50 -18.57
CA VAL A 21 -13.66 -8.05 -18.69
C VAL A 21 -13.30 -7.00 -17.65
N PHE A 22 -14.22 -6.06 -17.36
CA PHE A 22 -14.00 -5.01 -16.37
C PHE A 22 -13.89 -5.56 -14.94
N VAL A 23 -14.74 -6.54 -14.58
CA VAL A 23 -14.74 -7.18 -13.25
C VAL A 23 -13.51 -8.08 -13.05
N LYS A 24 -12.96 -8.66 -14.12
CA LYS A 24 -11.84 -9.61 -14.04
C LYS A 24 -10.45 -8.94 -13.91
N ALA A 25 -10.38 -7.62 -13.84
CA ALA A 25 -9.14 -6.93 -13.51
C ALA A 25 -8.77 -7.18 -12.04
N GLU A 26 -8.12 -8.32 -11.78
CA GLU A 26 -7.59 -8.66 -10.46
C GLU A 26 -6.50 -7.65 -10.08
N ARG A 27 -6.84 -6.69 -9.23
CA ARG A 27 -5.89 -5.72 -8.70
C ARG A 27 -5.27 -6.30 -7.43
N SER A 28 -4.26 -7.16 -7.58
CA SER A 28 -3.45 -7.60 -6.44
C SER A 28 -2.44 -6.52 -6.05
N ILE A 29 -2.52 -6.00 -4.82
CA ILE A 29 -1.52 -5.09 -4.26
C ILE A 29 -0.58 -5.91 -3.40
N LYS A 30 0.72 -5.83 -3.67
CA LYS A 30 1.76 -6.50 -2.89
C LYS A 30 2.82 -5.50 -2.44
N PHE A 31 3.33 -5.70 -1.23
CA PHE A 31 4.49 -4.95 -0.76
C PHE A 31 5.75 -5.59 -1.34
N ILE A 32 6.50 -4.84 -2.15
CA ILE A 32 7.68 -5.37 -2.87
C ILE A 32 9.00 -4.97 -2.23
N ALA A 33 9.04 -3.82 -1.56
CA ALA A 33 10.23 -3.27 -0.95
C ALA A 33 9.84 -2.17 0.03
N GLY A 34 10.80 -1.80 0.87
CA GLY A 34 10.83 -0.45 1.41
C GLY A 34 12.11 -0.16 2.16
N GLU A 35 12.24 1.10 2.57
CA GLU A 35 13.38 1.64 3.28
C GLU A 35 12.95 2.40 4.53
N SER A 36 13.76 2.32 5.59
CA SER A 36 13.56 3.08 6.82
C SER A 36 14.74 4.01 7.08
N ARG A 37 14.45 5.18 7.67
CA ARG A 37 15.44 6.11 8.21
C ARG A 37 15.05 6.45 9.64
N PHE A 38 16.03 6.44 10.53
CA PHE A 38 15.80 6.66 11.95
C PHE A 38 16.94 7.41 12.62
N LYS A 39 16.63 8.05 13.74
CA LYS A 39 17.63 8.73 14.57
C LYS A 39 18.39 7.69 15.40
N ARG A 40 19.64 7.42 15.03
CA ARG A 40 20.55 6.48 15.72
C ARG A 40 20.86 6.87 17.18
N GLU A 41 20.59 8.12 17.54
CA GLU A 41 20.66 8.59 18.92
C GLU A 41 19.64 7.88 19.82
N TYR A 42 18.43 7.61 19.30
CA TYR A 42 17.33 7.04 20.06
C TYR A 42 17.13 5.54 19.77
N PHE A 43 17.38 5.11 18.53
CA PHE A 43 17.15 3.73 18.11
C PHE A 43 18.46 3.05 17.71
N LYS A 44 18.66 1.80 18.13
CA LYS A 44 19.75 0.94 17.66
C LYS A 44 19.46 0.41 16.25
N ASN A 45 18.21 0.03 16.02
CA ASN A 45 17.62 -0.35 14.74
C ASN A 45 16.20 0.21 14.65
N PHE A 46 15.75 0.40 13.42
CA PHE A 46 14.37 0.69 13.07
C PHE A 46 14.21 0.14 11.66
N THR A 47 13.97 -1.16 11.56
CA THR A 47 14.01 -1.90 10.29
C THR A 47 12.69 -2.60 10.11
N PHE A 48 12.18 -2.59 8.89
CA PHE A 48 11.01 -3.39 8.57
C PHE A 48 11.34 -4.51 7.62
N THR A 49 10.53 -5.56 7.71
CA THR A 49 10.60 -6.70 6.80
C THR A 49 9.21 -6.97 6.26
N ILE A 50 9.16 -7.40 5.00
CA ILE A 50 7.92 -7.79 4.33
C ILE A 50 7.90 -9.31 4.28
N ARG A 51 6.84 -9.93 4.80
CA ARG A 51 6.62 -11.37 4.77
C ARG A 51 5.14 -11.64 4.56
N ASP A 52 4.79 -12.43 3.55
CA ASP A 52 3.42 -12.83 3.24
C ASP A 52 2.42 -11.65 3.19
N ASP A 53 2.80 -10.60 2.44
CA ASP A 53 2.04 -9.35 2.30
C ASP A 53 1.79 -8.58 3.62
N GLN A 54 2.50 -8.93 4.69
CA GLN A 54 2.51 -8.22 5.97
C GLN A 54 3.82 -7.46 6.19
N ILE A 55 3.73 -6.33 6.90
CA ILE A 55 4.88 -5.51 7.28
C ILE A 55 5.16 -5.71 8.76
N PHE A 56 6.35 -6.19 9.08
CA PHE A 56 6.85 -6.32 10.44
C PHE A 56 7.87 -5.25 10.72
N LEU A 57 7.76 -4.56 11.86
CA LEU A 57 8.70 -3.54 12.31
C LEU A 57 9.50 -4.06 13.51
N ASP A 58 10.82 -4.05 13.38
CA ASP A 58 11.77 -4.30 14.45
C ASP A 58 12.45 -2.98 14.84
N MET A 59 12.27 -2.59 16.10
CA MET A 59 12.84 -1.37 16.66
C MET A 59 13.35 -1.61 18.07
N TYR A 60 14.58 -1.16 18.34
CA TYR A 60 15.20 -1.26 19.65
C TYR A 60 15.61 0.12 20.13
N LEU A 61 15.08 0.53 21.29
CA LEU A 61 15.40 1.80 21.92
C LEU A 61 16.73 1.74 22.65
N ARG A 62 17.58 2.75 22.41
CA ARG A 62 18.82 2.99 23.16
C ARG A 62 18.58 3.81 24.41
N LYS A 63 17.58 4.69 24.36
CA LYS A 63 17.23 5.61 25.44
C LYS A 63 15.71 5.67 25.58
N PRO A 64 15.17 5.88 26.79
CA PRO A 64 13.74 6.10 26.99
C PRO A 64 13.23 7.29 26.16
N LEU A 65 12.02 7.17 25.63
CA LEU A 65 11.36 8.22 24.87
C LEU A 65 10.44 9.04 25.78
N VAL A 66 10.96 10.15 26.31
CA VAL A 66 10.23 11.00 27.29
C VAL A 66 8.96 11.62 26.71
N LYS A 67 8.95 11.93 25.40
CA LYS A 67 7.82 12.60 24.72
C LYS A 67 7.10 11.69 23.72
N GLY A 68 7.41 10.39 23.71
CA GLY A 68 6.97 9.51 22.64
C GLY A 68 7.83 9.57 21.37
N TRP A 69 7.30 9.08 20.27
CA TRP A 69 7.96 9.10 18.95
C TRP A 69 7.00 9.48 17.83
N ARG A 70 7.58 10.04 16.76
CA ARG A 70 6.91 10.39 15.51
C ARG A 70 7.55 9.62 14.37
N ALA A 71 6.74 9.03 13.50
CA ALA A 71 7.17 8.51 12.22
C ALA A 71 6.37 9.08 11.07
N ARG A 72 7.05 9.23 9.93
CA ARG A 72 6.44 9.51 8.65
C ARG A 72 6.48 8.24 7.82
N LEU A 73 5.31 7.81 7.34
CA LEU A 73 5.16 6.69 6.42
C LEU A 73 4.81 7.24 5.04
N ASP A 74 5.62 6.92 4.04
CA ASP A 74 5.40 7.29 2.65
C ASP A 74 5.08 6.03 1.84
N PHE A 75 3.85 5.93 1.34
CA PHE A 75 3.40 4.82 0.52
C PHE A 75 3.54 5.18 -0.96
N ARG A 76 4.25 4.32 -1.70
CA ARG A 76 4.51 4.53 -3.12
C ARG A 76 4.15 3.29 -3.93
N LEU A 77 3.58 3.49 -5.12
CA LEU A 77 3.18 2.44 -6.05
C LEU A 77 4.20 2.31 -7.17
N HIS A 78 4.59 1.07 -7.45
CA HIS A 78 5.33 0.73 -8.66
C HIS A 78 4.34 0.19 -9.70
N VAL A 79 4.18 0.92 -10.80
CA VAL A 79 3.39 0.47 -11.96
C VAL A 79 4.35 -0.30 -12.86
N GLY A 80 4.02 -1.53 -13.27
CA GLY A 80 4.96 -2.49 -13.88
C GLY A 80 5.79 -2.01 -15.08
N ASN A 81 5.39 -0.93 -15.75
CA ASN A 81 6.12 -0.32 -16.88
C ASN A 81 6.80 1.01 -16.54
N SER A 82 6.73 1.47 -15.29
CA SER A 82 7.32 2.72 -14.81
C SER A 82 8.64 2.45 -14.12
N LYS A 83 9.70 3.18 -14.49
CA LYS A 83 10.98 3.15 -13.74
C LYS A 83 10.91 3.92 -12.42
N THR A 84 9.85 4.69 -12.21
CA THR A 84 9.66 5.52 -11.02
C THR A 84 8.49 5.04 -10.19
N PHE A 85 8.70 5.08 -8.87
CA PHE A 85 7.64 4.90 -7.90
C PHE A 85 6.78 6.17 -7.85
N GLN A 86 5.47 6.02 -7.95
CA GLN A 86 4.53 7.12 -7.81
C GLN A 86 4.08 7.22 -6.35
N SER A 87 4.07 8.42 -5.78
CA SER A 87 3.56 8.64 -4.43
C SER A 87 2.05 8.42 -4.41
N LEU A 88 1.56 7.61 -3.47
CA LEU A 88 0.13 7.43 -3.24
C LEU A 88 -0.34 8.38 -2.14
N PHE A 89 0.22 8.22 -0.94
CA PHE A 89 -0.07 9.06 0.20
C PHE A 89 1.06 9.02 1.22
N SER A 90 1.10 10.06 2.06
CA SER A 90 1.99 10.17 3.20
C SER A 90 1.15 10.33 4.46
N THR A 91 1.52 9.63 5.52
CA THR A 91 0.88 9.80 6.83
C THR A 91 1.91 9.95 7.93
N ASN A 92 1.56 10.69 8.97
CA ASN A 92 2.37 10.81 10.17
C ASN A 92 1.70 10.00 11.28
N ILE A 93 2.50 9.19 11.97
CA ILE A 93 2.11 8.48 13.17
C ILE A 93 2.79 9.17 14.34
N ASP A 94 1.99 9.62 15.29
CA ASP A 94 2.44 10.19 16.56
C ASP A 94 2.02 9.27 17.69
N VAL A 95 3.00 8.72 18.41
CA VAL A 95 2.76 7.88 19.58
C VAL A 95 3.30 8.60 20.80
N TRP A 96 2.42 8.91 21.74
CA TRP A 96 2.78 9.49 23.02
C TRP A 96 2.88 8.39 24.08
N PHE A 97 3.89 8.45 24.95
CA PHE A 97 4.04 7.53 26.08
C PHE A 97 3.80 8.30 27.39
N PRO A 98 2.59 8.19 27.99
CA PRO A 98 2.25 8.99 29.16
C PRO A 98 2.85 8.48 30.49
N HIS A 99 3.39 7.26 30.58
CA HIS A 99 3.73 6.63 31.87
C HIS A 99 5.04 5.81 31.91
N ILE A 100 6.10 6.22 31.21
CA ILE A 100 7.44 5.64 31.41
C ILE A 100 8.30 6.67 32.15
N CYS A 101 8.10 6.75 33.47
CA CYS A 101 8.97 7.39 34.46
C CYS A 101 9.13 6.41 35.62
#